data_AF-A0A8X7XC80-F1
#
_entry.id   AF-A0A8X7XC80-F1
#
_cell.length_a   1.000
_cell.length_b   1.000
_cell.length_c   1.000
_cell.angle_alpha   90.00
_cell.angle_beta   90.00
_cell.angle_gamma   90.00
#
_symmetry.space_group_name_H-M   'P 1'
#
loop_
_entity.id
_entity.type
_entity.pdbx_description
1 polymer ?
#
loop_
_entity_poly.entity_id
_entity_poly.type
_entity_poly.pdbx_seq_one_letter_code
_entity_poly.pdbx_strand_id
1 'polypeptide(L)'
;MVTNVKKHFGQLCQLFAAYTRKTARLRDKADLLVKEVHFYGDTETPNLRKGLKLFADQLAKVQDYRHAQVERLEAKVVEPLKSYGTILRFNRAESNLQRATMNATRTTLQLEEAIDEFEKKKIKDIKTIFTEFITIEMAFHAKALEVYTTAFHHIQDVEEDEDLQLASCNNKESDEEDTDDDDDDDNSFEDED
;
A
#
# COMPACT_ATOMS: atom_id res chain seq x y z
N MET A 1 -7.09 -0.17 36.96
CA MET A 1 -6.33 -1.06 36.06
C MET A 1 -7.13 -1.43 34.80
N VAL A 2 -8.23 -2.16 34.93
CA VAL A 2 -9.11 -2.58 33.80
C VAL A 2 -9.63 -1.40 32.96
N THR A 3 -9.96 -0.27 33.61
CA THR A 3 -10.39 0.98 32.93
C THR A 3 -9.30 1.59 32.05
N ASN A 4 -8.04 1.58 32.48
CA ASN A 4 -6.91 2.05 31.69
C ASN A 4 -6.66 1.14 30.49
N VAL A 5 -6.69 -0.18 30.68
CA VAL A 5 -6.54 -1.14 29.58
C VAL A 5 -7.63 -0.93 28.54
N LYS A 6 -8.89 -0.80 28.95
CA LYS A 6 -10.01 -0.56 28.05
C LYS A 6 -9.84 0.72 27.22
N LYS A 7 -9.41 1.82 27.85
CA LYS A 7 -9.18 3.09 27.16
C LYS A 7 -8.04 2.96 26.14
N HIS A 8 -6.87 2.50 26.57
CA HIS A 8 -5.69 2.44 25.71
C HIS A 8 -5.84 1.41 24.59
N PHE A 9 -6.38 0.23 24.86
CA PHE A 9 -6.58 -0.79 23.82
C PHE A 9 -7.66 -0.34 22.82
N GLY A 10 -8.69 0.36 23.28
CA GLY A 10 -9.67 0.98 22.38
C GLY A 10 -9.03 2.02 21.45
N GLN A 11 -8.17 2.89 21.98
CA GLN A 11 -7.43 3.87 21.18
C GLN A 11 -6.43 3.21 20.22
N LEU A 12 -5.67 2.21 20.68
CA LEU A 12 -4.75 1.45 19.85
C LEU A 12 -5.50 0.76 18.71
N CYS A 13 -6.63 0.10 18.99
CA CYS A 13 -7.46 -0.54 17.98
C CYS A 13 -7.90 0.46 16.89
N GLN A 14 -8.36 1.65 17.30
CA GLN A 14 -8.79 2.69 16.36
C GLN A 14 -7.63 3.19 15.49
N LEU A 15 -6.46 3.43 16.09
CA LEU A 15 -5.27 3.91 15.40
C LEU A 15 -4.72 2.86 14.44
N PHE A 16 -4.56 1.60 14.86
CA PHE A 16 -4.09 0.52 13.98
C PHE A 16 -5.08 0.26 12.84
N ALA A 17 -6.39 0.25 13.10
CA ALA A 17 -7.37 0.11 12.03
C ALA A 17 -7.31 1.27 11.03
N ALA A 18 -7.10 2.51 11.50
CA ALA A 18 -6.92 3.67 10.63
C ALA A 18 -5.62 3.59 9.83
N TYR A 19 -4.53 3.13 10.45
CA TYR A 19 -3.25 2.87 9.81
C TYR A 19 -3.41 1.84 8.68
N THR A 20 -3.98 0.65 8.96
CA THR A 20 -4.23 -0.40 7.97
C THR A 20 -5.05 0.10 6.78
N ARG A 21 -6.12 0.88 7.04
CA ARG A 21 -6.92 1.50 5.96
C ARG A 21 -6.15 2.52 5.13
N LYS A 22 -5.28 3.32 5.75
CA LYS A 22 -4.41 4.27 5.02
C LYS A 22 -3.40 3.52 4.15
N THR A 23 -2.82 2.43 4.64
CA THR A 23 -1.93 1.55 3.86
C THR A 23 -2.65 0.96 2.64
N ALA A 24 -3.89 0.47 2.81
CA ALA A 24 -4.70 0.00 1.69
C ALA A 24 -4.99 1.10 0.66
N ARG A 25 -5.32 2.33 1.09
CA ARG A 25 -5.54 3.46 0.18
C ARG A 25 -4.26 3.87 -0.57
N LEU A 26 -3.09 3.74 0.07
CA LEU A 26 -1.82 3.99 -0.60
C LEU A 26 -1.56 2.97 -1.71
N ARG A 27 -1.90 1.69 -1.48
CA ARG A 27 -1.88 0.65 -2.52
C ARG A 27 -2.79 1.04 -3.69
N ASP A 28 -4.04 1.40 -3.42
CA ASP A 28 -5.01 1.76 -4.47
C ASP A 28 -4.50 2.92 -5.36
N LYS A 29 -3.81 3.89 -4.76
CA LYS A 29 -3.19 5.00 -5.52
C LYS A 29 -1.97 4.55 -6.31
N ALA A 30 -1.15 3.65 -5.78
CA ALA A 30 -0.04 3.07 -6.52
C ALA A 30 -0.51 2.21 -7.69
N ASP A 31 -1.62 1.49 -7.57
CA ASP A 31 -2.22 0.73 -8.68
C ASP A 31 -2.66 1.64 -9.84
N LEU A 32 -3.10 2.87 -9.54
CA LEU A 32 -3.38 3.89 -10.57
C LEU A 32 -2.09 4.38 -11.23
N LEU A 33 -1.03 4.60 -10.45
CA LEU A 33 0.27 5.01 -11.00
C LEU A 33 0.85 3.93 -11.91
N VAL A 34 0.76 2.65 -11.55
CA VAL A 34 1.17 1.53 -12.41
C VAL A 34 0.49 1.61 -13.77
N LYS A 35 -0.84 1.81 -13.78
CA LYS A 35 -1.61 1.92 -15.03
C LYS A 35 -1.16 3.12 -15.87
N GLU A 36 -1.00 4.28 -15.24
CA GLU A 36 -0.57 5.49 -15.94
C GLU A 36 0.82 5.34 -16.55
N VAL A 37 1.77 4.73 -15.82
CA VAL A 37 3.12 4.48 -16.34
C VAL A 37 3.09 3.48 -17.50
N HIS A 38 2.21 2.47 -17.47
CA HIS A 38 2.03 1.60 -18.63
C HIS A 38 1.52 2.36 -19.85
N PHE A 39 0.49 3.20 -19.69
CA PHE A 39 -0.08 3.99 -20.79
C PHE A 39 0.94 4.98 -21.36
N TYR A 40 1.67 5.68 -20.51
CA TYR A 40 2.73 6.58 -20.96
C TYR A 40 3.85 5.80 -21.64
N GLY A 41 4.26 4.66 -21.10
CA GLY A 41 5.24 3.79 -21.75
C GLY A 41 4.83 3.39 -23.17
N ASP A 42 3.53 3.19 -23.45
CA ASP A 42 3.05 2.89 -24.80
C ASP A 42 3.26 4.02 -25.82
N THR A 43 3.42 5.27 -25.35
CA THR A 43 3.65 6.44 -26.22
C THR A 43 5.13 6.75 -26.43
N GLU A 44 6.04 6.05 -25.74
CA GLU A 44 7.47 6.34 -25.75
C GLU A 44 8.25 5.48 -26.76
N THR A 45 9.48 5.90 -27.01
CA THR A 45 10.47 5.20 -27.85
C THR A 45 10.73 3.78 -27.33
N PRO A 46 11.18 2.84 -28.19
CA PRO A 46 11.22 1.42 -27.84
C PRO A 46 11.98 1.07 -26.55
N ASN A 47 13.14 1.69 -26.31
CA ASN A 47 13.95 1.38 -25.13
C ASN A 47 13.36 2.02 -23.86
N LEU A 48 12.94 3.28 -23.93
CA LEU A 48 12.24 3.95 -22.82
C LEU A 48 10.92 3.25 -22.45
N ARG A 49 10.10 2.88 -23.45
CA ARG A 49 8.88 2.09 -23.27
C ARG A 49 9.15 0.80 -22.50
N LYS A 50 10.20 0.07 -22.88
CA LYS A 50 10.58 -1.18 -22.22
C LYS A 50 10.97 -0.93 -20.75
N GLY A 51 11.81 0.07 -20.49
CA GLY A 51 12.21 0.44 -19.12
C GLY A 51 11.02 0.83 -18.25
N LEU A 52 10.12 1.67 -18.75
CA LEU A 52 8.91 2.12 -18.04
C LEU A 52 7.95 0.96 -17.73
N LYS A 53 7.72 0.06 -18.69
CA LYS A 53 6.86 -1.12 -18.47
C LYS A 53 7.45 -2.07 -17.43
N LEU A 54 8.76 -2.34 -17.50
CA LEU A 54 9.43 -3.18 -16.51
C LEU A 54 9.41 -2.56 -15.11
N PHE A 55 9.59 -1.23 -15.00
CA PHE A 55 9.42 -0.52 -13.74
C PHE A 55 7.99 -0.64 -13.20
N ALA A 56 6.98 -0.43 -14.05
CA ALA A 56 5.57 -0.54 -13.67
C ALA A 56 5.22 -1.94 -13.16
N ASP A 57 5.73 -3.00 -13.81
CA ASP A 57 5.56 -4.38 -13.37
C ASP A 57 6.16 -4.62 -11.97
N GLN A 58 7.36 -4.07 -11.69
CA GLN A 58 7.94 -4.15 -10.35
C GLN A 58 7.12 -3.37 -9.32
N LEU A 59 6.63 -2.17 -9.68
CA LEU A 59 5.79 -1.37 -8.78
C LEU A 59 4.45 -2.07 -8.46
N ALA A 60 3.87 -2.78 -9.42
CA ALA A 60 2.69 -3.63 -9.23
C ALA A 60 2.98 -4.75 -8.22
N LYS A 61 4.12 -5.42 -8.37
CA LYS A 61 4.57 -6.46 -7.43
C LYS A 61 4.73 -5.94 -6.00
N VAL A 62 5.19 -4.69 -5.81
CA VAL A 62 5.20 -4.05 -4.47
C VAL A 62 3.79 -3.92 -3.90
N GLN A 63 2.78 -3.65 -4.74
CA GLN A 63 1.40 -3.52 -4.30
C GLN A 63 0.77 -4.85 -3.89
N ASP A 64 1.17 -5.98 -4.51
CA ASP A 64 0.78 -7.32 -4.06
C ASP A 64 1.32 -7.61 -2.64
N TYR A 65 2.60 -7.28 -2.39
CA TYR A 65 3.16 -7.41 -1.05
C TYR A 65 2.47 -6.48 -0.04
N ARG A 66 2.08 -5.27 -0.45
CA ARG A 66 1.31 -4.34 0.38
C ARG A 66 -0.10 -4.87 0.65
N HIS A 67 -0.74 -5.54 -0.30
CA HIS A 67 -2.03 -6.20 -0.09
C HIS A 67 -1.91 -7.26 1.01
N ALA A 68 -0.91 -8.14 0.93
CA ALA A 68 -0.65 -9.14 1.96
C ALA A 68 -0.28 -8.51 3.33
N GLN A 69 0.43 -7.37 3.34
CA GLN A 69 0.69 -6.61 4.56
C GLN A 69 -0.63 -6.14 5.21
N VAL A 70 -1.53 -5.55 4.44
CA VAL A 70 -2.84 -5.06 4.93
C VAL A 70 -3.66 -6.19 5.53
N GLU A 71 -3.77 -7.33 4.85
CA GLU A 71 -4.52 -8.50 5.36
C GLU A 71 -3.95 -9.01 6.69
N ARG A 72 -2.62 -9.10 6.78
CA ARG A 72 -1.94 -9.55 8.00
C ARG A 72 -2.09 -8.55 9.14
N LEU A 73 -1.98 -7.24 8.88
CA LEU A 73 -2.21 -6.20 9.89
C LEU A 73 -3.65 -6.29 10.45
N GLU A 74 -4.64 -6.48 9.58
CA GLU A 74 -6.03 -6.63 10.03
C GLU A 74 -6.19 -7.88 10.91
N ALA A 75 -5.69 -9.03 10.44
CA ALA A 75 -5.87 -10.31 11.13
C ALA A 75 -5.06 -10.47 12.42
N LYS A 76 -3.83 -9.94 12.47
CA LYS A 76 -2.87 -10.19 13.56
C LYS A 76 -2.72 -9.02 14.53
N VAL A 77 -3.18 -7.83 14.18
CA VAL A 77 -3.07 -6.64 15.02
C VAL A 77 -4.44 -6.08 15.35
N VAL A 78 -5.26 -5.78 14.34
CA VAL A 78 -6.56 -5.11 14.55
C VAL A 78 -7.57 -6.03 15.21
N GLU A 79 -7.78 -7.23 14.68
CA GLU A 79 -8.77 -8.18 15.22
C GLU A 79 -8.49 -8.62 16.68
N PRO A 80 -7.23 -8.90 17.10
CA PRO A 80 -6.93 -9.15 18.51
C PRO A 80 -7.26 -7.96 19.42
N LEU A 81 -6.89 -6.73 19.04
CA LEU A 81 -7.20 -5.53 19.81
C LEU A 81 -8.71 -5.25 19.90
N LYS A 82 -9.44 -5.52 18.81
CA LYS A 82 -10.90 -5.42 18.74
C LYS A 82 -11.58 -6.43 19.66
N SER A 83 -11.10 -7.67 19.66
CA SER A 83 -11.60 -8.76 20.51
C SER A 83 -11.42 -8.46 21.99
N TYR A 84 -10.32 -7.80 22.37
CA TYR A 84 -10.11 -7.28 23.73
C TYR A 84 -11.23 -6.32 24.18
N GLY A 85 -11.75 -5.49 23.27
CA GLY A 85 -12.90 -4.63 23.54
C GLY A 85 -14.16 -5.41 23.92
N THR A 86 -14.38 -6.58 23.33
CA THR A 86 -15.51 -7.48 23.62
C THR A 86 -15.32 -8.21 24.94
N ILE A 87 -14.13 -8.78 25.18
CA ILE A 87 -13.79 -9.48 26.43
C ILE A 87 -13.97 -8.55 27.64
N LEU A 88 -13.48 -7.31 27.55
CA LEU A 88 -13.60 -6.33 28.63
C LEU A 88 -15.06 -5.88 28.91
N ARG A 89 -15.97 -6.02 27.94
CA ARG A 89 -17.40 -5.77 28.15
C ARG A 89 -18.06 -6.94 28.88
N PHE A 90 -17.73 -8.17 28.49
CA PHE A 90 -18.24 -9.39 29.11
C PHE A 90 -17.83 -9.49 30.59
N ASN A 91 -16.53 -9.32 30.90
CA ASN A 91 -16.01 -9.40 32.28
C ASN A 91 -16.66 -8.36 33.22
N ARG A 92 -17.03 -7.18 32.68
CA ARG A 92 -17.75 -6.15 33.47
C ARG A 92 -19.19 -6.57 33.78
N ALA A 93 -19.88 -7.21 32.85
CA ALA A 93 -21.23 -7.70 33.05
C ALA A 93 -21.26 -8.85 34.08
N GLU A 94 -20.30 -9.76 33.99
CA GLU A 94 -20.13 -10.89 34.92
C GLU A 94 -19.79 -10.40 36.34
N SER A 95 -18.85 -9.46 36.49
CA SER A 95 -18.50 -8.89 37.80
C SER A 95 -19.69 -8.18 38.46
N ASN A 96 -20.53 -7.47 37.68
CA ASN A 96 -21.74 -6.84 38.19
C ASN A 96 -22.77 -7.87 38.69
N LEU A 97 -22.93 -8.99 37.97
CA LEU A 97 -23.83 -10.08 38.34
C LEU A 97 -23.36 -10.79 39.62
N GLN A 98 -22.07 -11.10 39.73
CA GLN A 98 -21.49 -11.71 40.92
C GLN A 98 -21.71 -10.83 42.16
N ARG A 99 -21.46 -9.51 42.05
CA ARG A 99 -21.65 -8.57 43.17
C ARG A 99 -23.10 -8.48 43.65
N ALA A 100 -24.08 -8.70 42.77
CA ALA A 100 -25.50 -8.75 43.13
C ALA A 100 -25.90 -10.00 43.95
N THR A 101 -25.02 -11.00 44.05
CA THR A 101 -25.34 -12.35 44.56
C THR A 101 -24.52 -12.75 45.83
N MET A 102 -23.77 -11.85 46.46
CA MET A 102 -22.60 -12.26 47.28
C MET A 102 -22.76 -12.56 48.79
N ASN A 103 -22.07 -13.64 49.21
CA ASN A 103 -21.41 -13.89 50.50
C ASN A 103 -19.90 -13.48 50.38
N ALA A 104 -19.36 -12.70 51.32
CA ALA A 104 -18.16 -11.86 51.11
C ALA A 104 -16.77 -12.54 51.14
N THR A 105 -16.60 -13.68 51.84
CA THR A 105 -15.24 -14.17 52.20
C THR A 105 -14.61 -15.13 51.17
N ARG A 106 -15.40 -15.86 50.38
CA ARG A 106 -14.89 -16.82 49.37
C ARG A 106 -14.39 -16.14 48.09
N THR A 107 -14.87 -14.93 47.83
CA THR A 107 -14.68 -14.25 46.54
C THR A 107 -13.38 -13.46 46.46
N THR A 108 -12.76 -13.10 47.58
CA THR A 108 -11.53 -12.28 47.59
C THR A 108 -10.35 -13.00 46.95
N LEU A 109 -10.11 -14.27 47.30
CA LEU A 109 -9.04 -15.08 46.71
C LEU A 109 -9.29 -15.35 45.21
N GLN A 110 -10.54 -15.65 44.84
CA GLN A 110 -10.93 -15.88 43.45
C GLN A 110 -10.76 -14.62 42.58
N LEU A 111 -10.99 -13.43 43.15
CA LEU A 111 -10.75 -12.16 42.47
C LEU A 111 -9.26 -11.88 42.28
N GLU A 112 -8.42 -12.21 43.26
CA GLU A 112 -6.96 -12.05 43.16
C GLU A 112 -6.38 -12.96 42.06
N GLU A 113 -6.75 -14.24 42.04
CA GLU A 113 -6.32 -15.18 40.99
C GLU A 113 -6.77 -14.71 39.59
N ALA A 114 -8.00 -14.23 39.46
CA ALA A 114 -8.52 -13.71 38.19
C ALA A 114 -7.78 -12.44 37.72
N ILE A 115 -7.35 -11.58 38.64
CA ILE A 115 -6.55 -10.38 38.32
C ILE A 115 -5.16 -10.80 37.81
N ASP A 116 -4.51 -11.76 38.48
CA ASP A 116 -3.19 -12.25 38.08
C ASP A 116 -3.22 -12.93 36.71
N GLU A 117 -4.24 -13.74 36.43
CA GLU A 117 -4.43 -14.36 35.11
C GLU A 117 -4.69 -13.32 34.02
N PHE A 118 -5.52 -12.32 34.30
CA PHE A 118 -5.77 -11.22 33.38
C PHE A 118 -4.49 -10.45 33.05
N GLU A 119 -3.67 -10.14 34.05
CA GLU A 119 -2.43 -9.39 33.86
C GLU A 119 -1.39 -10.20 33.08
N LYS A 120 -1.22 -11.48 33.40
CA LYS A 120 -0.36 -12.40 32.63
C LYS A 120 -0.82 -12.49 31.17
N LYS A 121 -2.12 -12.66 30.94
CA LYS A 121 -2.70 -12.72 29.59
C LYS A 121 -2.48 -11.41 28.83
N LYS A 122 -2.75 -10.27 29.45
CA LYS A 122 -2.54 -8.94 28.88
C LYS A 122 -1.09 -8.75 28.43
N ILE A 123 -0.12 -9.09 29.28
CA ILE A 123 1.30 -8.96 28.95
C ILE A 123 1.65 -9.84 27.75
N LYS A 124 1.20 -11.10 27.74
CA LYS A 124 1.43 -12.03 26.63
C LYS A 124 0.84 -11.49 25.33
N ASP A 125 -0.40 -11.03 25.36
CA ASP A 125 -1.09 -10.57 24.17
C ASP A 125 -0.50 -9.27 23.63
N ILE A 126 -0.07 -8.33 24.49
CA ILE A 126 0.69 -7.14 24.07
C ILE A 126 1.96 -7.57 23.37
N LYS A 127 2.75 -8.46 23.97
CA LYS A 127 3.99 -8.95 23.34
C LYS A 127 3.69 -9.55 21.97
N THR A 128 2.67 -10.38 21.85
CA THR A 128 2.29 -10.98 20.57
C THR A 128 1.85 -9.93 19.55
N ILE A 129 0.91 -9.05 19.89
CA ILE A 129 0.37 -8.04 18.95
C ILE A 129 1.46 -7.13 18.40
N PHE A 130 2.32 -6.61 19.28
CA PHE A 130 3.39 -5.70 18.86
C PHE A 130 4.51 -6.41 18.11
N THR A 131 4.85 -7.66 18.49
CA THR A 131 5.79 -8.47 17.71
C THR A 131 5.25 -8.75 16.31
N GLU A 132 3.98 -9.14 16.18
CA GLU A 132 3.34 -9.38 14.87
C GLU A 132 3.34 -8.11 14.00
N PHE A 133 3.03 -6.95 14.57
CA PHE A 133 3.13 -5.68 13.85
C PHE A 133 4.54 -5.46 13.29
N ILE A 134 5.57 -5.58 14.14
CA ILE A 134 6.97 -5.38 13.75
C ILE A 134 7.39 -6.37 12.66
N THR A 135 7.06 -7.66 12.81
CA THR A 135 7.45 -8.69 11.83
C THR A 135 6.76 -8.50 10.48
N ILE A 136 5.49 -8.08 10.48
CA ILE A 136 4.75 -7.75 9.25
C ILE A 136 5.38 -6.56 8.53
N GLU A 137 5.67 -5.47 9.23
CA GLU A 137 6.33 -4.29 8.65
C GLU A 137 7.73 -4.63 8.10
N MET A 138 8.53 -5.37 8.87
CA MET A 138 9.86 -5.81 8.43
C MET A 138 9.78 -6.68 7.18
N ALA A 139 8.84 -7.63 7.12
CA ALA A 139 8.67 -8.50 5.96
C ALA A 139 8.28 -7.70 4.70
N PHE A 140 7.36 -6.73 4.84
CA PHE A 140 6.99 -5.85 3.74
C PHE A 140 8.18 -5.02 3.28
N HIS A 141 8.87 -4.34 4.19
CA HIS A 141 10.00 -3.46 3.85
C HIS A 141 11.16 -4.21 3.19
N ALA A 142 11.48 -5.42 3.66
CA ALA A 142 12.51 -6.25 3.05
C ALA A 142 12.16 -6.58 1.58
N LYS A 143 10.91 -6.97 1.32
CA LYS A 143 10.45 -7.26 -0.05
C LYS A 143 10.31 -6.03 -0.93
N ALA A 144 9.86 -4.91 -0.37
CA ALA A 144 9.81 -3.65 -1.09
C ALA A 144 11.22 -3.21 -1.51
N LEU A 145 12.22 -3.29 -0.62
CA LEU A 145 13.61 -2.92 -0.93
C LEU A 145 14.18 -3.79 -2.05
N GLU A 146 14.01 -5.11 -1.97
CA GLU A 146 14.41 -6.06 -3.02
C GLU A 146 13.82 -5.67 -4.39
N VAL A 147 12.50 -5.47 -4.45
CA VAL A 147 11.79 -5.16 -5.70
C VAL A 147 12.12 -3.77 -6.23
N TYR A 148 12.21 -2.75 -5.37
CA TYR A 148 12.61 -1.41 -5.80
C TYR A 148 14.05 -1.37 -6.30
N THR A 149 14.93 -2.24 -5.79
CA THR A 149 16.30 -2.35 -6.29
C THR A 149 16.30 -2.89 -7.73
N THR A 150 15.45 -3.89 -8.03
CA THR A 150 15.25 -4.36 -9.42
C THR A 150 14.66 -3.27 -10.30
N ALA A 151 13.64 -2.55 -9.82
CA ALA A 151 13.01 -1.46 -10.55
C ALA A 151 13.99 -0.32 -10.87
N PHE A 152 14.90 -0.02 -9.93
CA PHE A 152 15.96 0.96 -10.12
C PHE A 152 16.87 0.58 -11.29
N HIS A 153 17.34 -0.67 -11.35
CA HIS A 153 18.17 -1.13 -12.47
C HIS A 153 17.42 -1.05 -13.81
N HIS A 154 16.13 -1.41 -13.85
CA HIS A 154 15.34 -1.30 -15.09
C HIS A 154 15.28 0.12 -15.67
N ILE A 155 15.36 1.15 -14.83
CA ILE A 155 15.39 2.54 -15.28
C ILE A 155 16.82 2.98 -15.62
N GLN A 156 17.83 2.57 -14.84
CA GLN A 156 19.23 2.95 -15.10
C GLN A 156 19.80 2.28 -16.35
N ASP A 157 19.30 1.10 -16.72
CA ASP A 157 19.77 0.32 -17.87
C ASP A 157 19.04 0.69 -19.18
N VAL A 158 18.26 1.77 -19.20
CA VAL A 158 17.60 2.25 -20.44
C VAL A 158 18.65 2.79 -21.40
N GLU A 159 18.68 2.27 -22.62
CA GLU A 159 19.61 2.68 -23.67
C GLU A 159 19.06 3.90 -24.43
N GLU A 160 19.78 5.02 -24.35
CA GLU A 160 19.32 6.33 -24.84
C GLU A 160 19.73 6.60 -26.29
N ASP A 161 20.89 6.12 -26.73
CA ASP A 161 21.52 6.52 -28.01
C ASP A 161 20.69 6.15 -29.24
N GLU A 162 20.07 4.96 -29.24
CA GLU A 162 19.18 4.52 -30.33
C GLU A 162 17.86 5.29 -30.33
N ASP A 163 17.30 5.56 -29.16
CA ASP A 163 16.04 6.28 -29.00
C ASP A 163 16.18 7.75 -29.44
N LEU A 164 17.32 8.39 -29.11
CA LEU A 164 17.64 9.77 -29.54
C LEU A 164 17.81 9.89 -31.06
N GLN A 165 18.42 8.88 -31.70
CA GLN A 165 18.54 8.82 -33.15
C GLN A 165 17.16 8.66 -33.81
N LEU A 166 16.32 7.77 -33.27
CA LEU A 166 14.97 7.54 -33.77
C LEU A 166 14.11 8.81 -33.69
N ALA A 167 14.16 9.52 -32.55
CA ALA A 167 13.45 10.78 -32.37
C ALA A 167 13.91 11.85 -33.38
N SER A 168 15.21 11.89 -33.67
CA SER A 168 15.78 12.82 -34.66
C SER A 168 15.39 12.49 -36.10
N CYS A 169 15.19 11.21 -36.44
CA CYS A 169 14.70 10.78 -37.76
C CYS A 169 13.22 11.09 -37.94
N ASN A 170 12.38 10.81 -36.94
CA ASN A 170 10.94 11.11 -37.00
C ASN A 170 10.67 12.61 -37.24
N ASN A 171 11.49 13.50 -36.65
CA ASN A 171 11.37 14.94 -36.86
C ASN A 171 11.82 15.39 -38.27
N LYS A 172 12.64 14.61 -38.96
CA LYS A 172 13.07 14.93 -40.33
C LYS A 172 12.05 14.49 -41.37
N GLU A 173 11.40 13.34 -41.17
CA GLU A 173 10.32 12.87 -42.04
C GLU A 173 9.10 13.80 -41.99
N SER A 174 8.81 14.42 -40.84
CA SER A 174 7.74 15.42 -40.73
C SER A 174 8.02 16.75 -41.45
N ASP A 175 9.30 17.09 -41.68
CA ASP A 175 9.69 18.32 -42.39
C ASP A 175 9.72 18.13 -43.92
N GLU A 176 9.81 16.88 -44.40
CA GLU A 176 9.85 16.54 -45.85
C GLU A 176 8.44 16.33 -46.46
N GLU A 177 7.41 16.01 -45.66
CA GLU A 177 6.01 15.90 -46.15
C GLU A 177 5.33 17.26 -46.41
N ASP A 178 5.91 18.38 -45.93
CA ASP A 178 5.35 19.74 -46.08
C ASP A 178 5.83 20.47 -47.36
N THR A 179 6.65 19.85 -48.22
CA THR A 179 7.25 20.52 -49.41
C THR A 179 6.73 20.09 -50.78
N ASP A 180 5.71 19.22 -50.86
CA ASP A 180 5.24 18.64 -52.15
C ASP A 180 3.95 19.29 -52.74
N ASP A 181 3.55 20.49 -52.29
CA ASP A 181 2.26 21.13 -52.67
C ASP A 181 2.39 22.47 -53.44
N ASP A 182 3.45 22.69 -54.22
CA ASP A 182 3.52 23.82 -55.17
C ASP A 182 4.11 23.36 -56.53
N ASP A 183 3.28 23.43 -57.59
CA ASP A 183 3.55 23.38 -59.05
C ASP A 183 2.50 22.44 -59.72
N ASP A 184 1.50 22.83 -60.51
CA ASP A 184 1.47 23.80 -61.60
C ASP A 184 0.03 24.34 -61.81
N ASP A 185 -0.16 25.66 -61.72
CA ASP A 185 -1.33 26.37 -62.27
C ASP A 185 -0.81 27.32 -63.37
N ASP A 186 -0.35 26.74 -64.50
CA ASP A 186 0.07 27.53 -65.67
C ASP A 186 -1.14 27.95 -66.49
N ASN A 187 -1.70 29.09 -66.11
CA ASN A 187 -2.75 29.78 -66.84
C ASN A 187 -2.09 30.86 -67.72
N SER A 188 -1.56 30.47 -68.88
CA SER A 188 -1.09 31.42 -69.90
C SER A 188 -2.25 31.83 -70.82
N PHE A 189 -2.95 32.88 -70.41
CA PHE A 189 -3.71 33.74 -71.32
C PHE A 189 -2.90 35.04 -71.47
N GLU A 190 -2.20 35.19 -72.59
CA GLU A 190 -1.68 36.49 -73.03
C GLU A 190 -2.39 36.90 -74.33
N ASP A 191 -2.97 38.10 -74.27
CA ASP A 191 -3.77 38.80 -75.29
C ASP A 191 -2.91 39.52 -76.36
N GLU A 192 -3.63 40.09 -77.35
CA GLU A 192 -3.26 41.14 -78.36
C GLU A 192 -2.78 40.60 -79.74
N ASP A 193 -3.37 40.93 -80.90
CA ASP A 193 -4.27 42.00 -81.39
C ASP A 193 -5.29 41.48 -82.42
#